data_AF-A0A3D5J7X0-F1
#
_entry.id   AF-A0A3D5J7X0-F1
#
_cell.length_a   1.000
_cell.length_b   1.000
_cell.length_c   1.000
_cell.angle_alpha   90.00
_cell.angle_beta   90.00
_cell.angle_gamma   90.00
#
_symmetry.space_group_name_H-M   'P 1'
#
loop_
_entity.id
_entity.type
_entity.pdbx_description
1 polymer ?
#
loop_
_entity_poly.entity_id
_entity_poly.type
_entity_poly.pdbx_seq_one_letter_code
_entity_poly.pdbx_strand_id
1 'polypeptide(L)'
;MAQGMPVYDNTNFISLAKQLIESAKQTSNLLKTVEFLKQQKERIEQVSNVIQQLDAVGKLIQNNQYLFNMVQDDLQEILNSPYIKPDEINRVTASFEEIIDRSMESVDYVNKILTSDYLKMSDAERATVLKDYETRSNEMVAEVQNKTRRYKEIISFRKMQDHINNRPLSGI
;
A
#
# COMPACT_ATOMS: atom_id res chain seq x y z
N MET A 1 2.40 35.49 -23.49
CA MET A 1 1.14 35.00 -22.93
C MET A 1 1.49 33.81 -22.04
N ALA A 2 1.45 33.97 -20.72
CA ALA A 2 1.62 32.84 -19.81
C ALA A 2 0.38 31.95 -19.95
N GLN A 3 0.48 30.89 -20.76
CA GLN A 3 -0.56 29.87 -20.79
C GLN A 3 -0.68 29.30 -19.37
N GLY A 4 -1.89 29.38 -18.83
CA GLY A 4 -2.20 28.92 -17.48
C GLY A 4 -1.70 27.50 -17.28
N MET A 5 -1.11 27.25 -16.11
CA MET A 5 -0.75 25.91 -15.69
C MET A 5 -1.99 25.00 -15.86
N PRO A 6 -1.85 23.83 -16.49
CA PRO A 6 -2.97 22.91 -16.62
C PRO A 6 -3.53 22.63 -15.22
N VAL A 7 -4.82 22.91 -15.03
CA VAL A 7 -5.55 22.40 -13.88
C VAL A 7 -5.68 20.90 -14.15
N TYR A 8 -4.88 20.10 -13.44
CA TYR A 8 -4.83 18.66 -13.65
C TYR A 8 -6.17 18.00 -13.33
N ASP A 9 -6.48 16.97 -14.10
CA ASP A 9 -7.64 16.11 -13.86
C ASP A 9 -7.33 15.19 -12.67
N ASN A 10 -7.65 15.67 -11.46
CA ASN A 10 -7.41 14.98 -10.20
C ASN A 10 -8.32 13.76 -9.99
N THR A 11 -9.10 13.35 -11.00
CA THR A 11 -10.05 12.23 -10.94
C THR A 11 -9.37 10.93 -10.51
N ASN A 12 -8.17 10.65 -11.02
CA ASN A 12 -7.42 9.43 -10.68
C ASN A 12 -6.97 9.41 -9.21
N PHE A 13 -6.54 10.55 -8.66
CA PHE A 13 -6.17 10.66 -7.25
C PHE A 13 -7.39 10.54 -6.32
N ILE A 14 -8.53 11.14 -6.70
CA ILE A 14 -9.78 11.01 -5.95
C ILE A 14 -10.28 9.56 -5.93
N SER A 15 -10.15 8.84 -7.05
CA SER A 15 -10.47 7.40 -7.11
C SER A 15 -9.61 6.59 -6.14
N LEU A 16 -8.29 6.82 -6.18
CA LEU A 16 -7.35 6.13 -5.30
C LEU A 16 -7.60 6.47 -3.83
N ALA A 17 -7.89 7.72 -3.50
CA ALA A 17 -8.26 8.11 -2.13
C ALA A 17 -9.51 7.36 -1.62
N LYS A 18 -10.50 7.11 -2.49
CA LYS A 18 -11.67 6.28 -2.15
C LYS A 18 -11.27 4.82 -1.91
N GLN A 19 -10.46 4.23 -2.80
CA GLN A 19 -9.95 2.87 -2.65
C GLN A 19 -9.17 2.71 -1.33
N LEU A 20 -8.33 3.68 -0.95
CA LEU A 20 -7.60 3.67 0.33
C LEU A 20 -8.56 3.65 1.53
N ILE A 21 -9.62 4.46 1.50
CA ILE A 21 -10.65 4.47 2.56
C ILE A 21 -11.39 3.13 2.63
N GLU A 22 -11.75 2.54 1.50
CA GLU A 22 -12.40 1.22 1.45
C GLU A 22 -11.48 0.13 1.98
N SER A 23 -10.20 0.19 1.62
CA SER A 23 -9.17 -0.74 2.11
C SER A 23 -8.96 -0.64 3.62
N ALA A 24 -8.97 0.58 4.17
CA ALA A 24 -8.91 0.80 5.61
C ALA A 24 -10.11 0.16 6.35
N LYS A 25 -11.31 0.20 5.75
CA LYS A 25 -12.49 -0.48 6.32
C LYS A 25 -12.33 -2.00 6.26
N GLN A 26 -11.85 -2.54 5.13
CA GLN A 26 -11.64 -3.98 4.97
C GLN A 26 -10.62 -4.53 5.98
N THR A 27 -9.47 -3.86 6.11
CA THR A 27 -8.43 -4.24 7.08
C THR A 27 -8.90 -4.12 8.53
N SER A 28 -9.72 -3.11 8.86
CA SER A 28 -10.34 -3.00 10.19
C SER A 28 -11.27 -4.18 10.49
N ASN A 29 -12.06 -4.62 9.51
CA ASN A 29 -12.93 -5.79 9.68
C ASN A 29 -12.13 -7.08 9.82
N LEU A 30 -11.05 -7.23 9.05
CA LEU A 30 -10.15 -8.38 9.17
C LEU A 30 -9.47 -8.41 10.55
N LEU A 31 -9.05 -7.26 11.08
CA LEU A 31 -8.47 -7.15 12.43
C LEU A 31 -9.45 -7.63 13.50
N LYS A 32 -10.71 -7.17 13.47
CA LYS A 32 -11.75 -7.62 14.39
C LYS A 32 -11.94 -9.14 14.32
N THR A 33 -11.89 -9.70 13.12
CA THR A 33 -11.96 -11.15 12.91
C THR A 33 -10.79 -11.85 13.58
N VAL A 34 -9.55 -11.41 13.34
CA VAL A 34 -8.35 -11.97 13.98
C VAL A 34 -8.42 -11.89 15.51
N GLU A 35 -8.82 -10.75 16.07
CA GLU A 35 -8.95 -10.56 17.52
C GLU A 35 -9.98 -11.51 18.14
N PHE A 36 -11.14 -11.64 17.51
CA PHE A 36 -12.17 -12.58 17.92
C PHE A 36 -11.67 -14.03 17.92
N LEU A 37 -10.91 -14.43 16.88
CA LEU A 37 -10.31 -15.76 16.77
C LEU A 37 -9.25 -16.01 17.85
N LYS A 38 -8.40 -15.01 18.14
CA LYS A 38 -7.39 -15.09 19.21
C LYS A 38 -8.04 -15.29 20.59
N GLN A 39 -9.04 -14.47 20.92
CA GLN A 39 -9.75 -14.55 22.20
C GLN A 39 -10.44 -15.91 22.42
N GLN A 40 -10.97 -16.53 21.36
CA GLN A 40 -11.57 -17.86 21.46
C GLN A 40 -10.52 -18.95 21.72
N LYS A 41 -9.31 -18.80 21.19
CA LYS A 41 -8.24 -19.81 21.30
C LYS A 41 -7.41 -19.70 22.57
N GLU A 42 -7.21 -18.50 23.12
CA GLU A 42 -6.54 -18.31 24.41
C GLU A 42 -7.27 -18.99 25.58
N ARG A 43 -8.58 -19.25 25.45
CA ARG A 43 -9.39 -19.98 26.43
C ARG A 43 -9.23 -21.50 26.38
N ILE A 44 -8.47 -22.04 25.43
CA ILE A 44 -8.22 -23.46 25.24
C ILE A 44 -6.70 -23.67 25.35
N GLU A 45 -6.23 -24.58 26.20
CA GLU A 45 -4.78 -24.85 26.38
C GLU A 45 -4.13 -25.37 25.09
N GLN A 46 -3.68 -24.43 24.27
CA GLN A 46 -2.85 -24.50 23.05
C GLN A 46 -3.41 -25.15 21.77
N VAL A 47 -3.30 -24.37 20.68
CA VAL A 47 -2.96 -24.89 19.34
C VAL A 47 -1.91 -23.93 18.75
N SER A 48 -0.62 -24.24 18.95
CA SER A 48 0.52 -23.38 18.52
C SER A 48 0.41 -22.94 17.05
N ASN A 49 -0.03 -23.84 16.17
CA ASN A 49 -0.17 -23.59 14.75
C ASN A 49 -1.25 -22.55 14.41
N VAL A 50 -2.35 -22.50 15.16
CA VAL A 50 -3.42 -21.50 14.92
C VAL A 50 -2.96 -20.11 15.35
N ILE A 51 -2.20 -20.01 16.45
CA ILE A 51 -1.63 -18.73 16.89
C ILE A 51 -0.66 -18.20 15.83
N GLN A 52 0.23 -19.06 15.31
CA GLN A 52 1.14 -18.69 14.22
C GLN A 52 0.40 -18.22 12.96
N GLN A 53 -0.70 -18.89 12.60
CA GLN A 53 -1.57 -18.46 11.49
C GLN A 53 -2.16 -17.06 11.73
N LEU A 54 -2.70 -16.82 12.93
CA LEU A 54 -3.29 -15.52 13.28
C LEU A 54 -2.23 -14.41 13.36
N ASP A 55 -0.98 -14.73 13.70
CA ASP A 55 0.13 -13.79 13.65
C ASP A 55 0.57 -13.46 12.23
N ALA A 56 0.58 -14.43 11.31
CA ALA A 56 0.81 -14.18 9.89
C ALA A 56 -0.24 -13.22 9.32
N VAL A 57 -1.52 -13.42 9.68
CA VAL A 57 -2.60 -12.48 9.29
C VAL A 57 -2.44 -11.12 9.97
N GLY A 58 -2.05 -11.09 11.25
CA GLY A 58 -1.77 -9.83 11.95
C GLY A 58 -0.70 -9.00 11.25
N LYS A 59 0.39 -9.62 10.81
CA LYS A 59 1.44 -8.96 10.03
C LYS A 59 0.95 -8.49 8.67
N LEU A 60 0.13 -9.28 7.98
CA LEU A 60 -0.49 -8.86 6.72
C LEU A 60 -1.32 -7.59 6.91
N ILE A 61 -2.13 -7.52 7.98
CA ILE A 61 -2.92 -6.33 8.30
C ILE A 61 -2.00 -5.12 8.54
N GLN A 62 -0.95 -5.29 9.34
CA GLN A 62 0.03 -4.22 9.60
C GLN A 62 0.71 -3.72 8.33
N ASN A 63 1.14 -4.65 7.47
CA ASN A 63 1.75 -4.32 6.19
C ASN A 63 0.78 -3.57 5.28
N ASN A 64 -0.49 -3.97 5.24
CA ASN A 64 -1.52 -3.26 4.48
C ASN A 64 -1.76 -1.84 5.01
N GLN A 65 -1.87 -1.67 6.33
CA GLN A 65 -2.01 -0.34 6.95
C GLN A 65 -0.81 0.56 6.62
N TYR A 66 0.41 0.02 6.73
CA TYR A 66 1.63 0.74 6.38
C TYR A 66 1.66 1.13 4.90
N LEU A 67 1.28 0.19 4.02
CA LEU A 67 1.17 0.41 2.58
C LEU A 67 0.18 1.54 2.27
N PHE A 68 -1.00 1.55 2.89
CA PHE A 68 -2.00 2.61 2.66
C PHE A 68 -1.52 3.97 3.13
N ASN A 69 -0.89 4.04 4.30
CA ASN A 69 -0.34 5.30 4.81
C ASN A 69 0.77 5.82 3.90
N MET A 70 1.71 4.95 3.48
CA MET A 70 2.77 5.35 2.54
C MET A 70 2.19 5.84 1.22
N VAL A 71 1.26 5.08 0.61
CA VAL A 71 0.67 5.48 -0.67
C VAL A 71 -0.11 6.78 -0.54
N GLN A 72 -0.86 6.99 0.55
CA GLN A 72 -1.59 8.23 0.79
C GLN A 72 -0.65 9.43 0.86
N ASP A 73 0.38 9.37 1.70
CA ASP A 73 1.25 10.49 1.99
C ASP A 73 2.28 10.72 0.86
N ASP A 74 2.98 9.66 0.44
CA ASP A 74 4.05 9.77 -0.57
C ASP A 74 3.50 10.13 -1.94
N LEU A 75 2.35 9.56 -2.34
CA LEU A 75 1.78 9.89 -3.64
C LEU A 75 1.31 11.34 -3.67
N GLN A 76 0.69 11.82 -2.59
CA GLN A 76 0.31 13.23 -2.50
C GLN A 76 1.54 14.14 -2.60
N GLU A 77 2.64 13.80 -1.94
CA GLU A 77 3.90 14.55 -2.04
C GLU A 77 4.46 14.53 -3.48
N ILE A 78 4.50 13.35 -4.11
CA ILE A 78 5.02 13.17 -5.48
C ILE A 78 4.17 13.95 -6.48
N LEU A 79 2.84 13.80 -6.45
CA LEU A 79 1.94 14.43 -7.41
C LEU A 79 1.87 15.96 -7.26
N ASN A 80 2.08 16.49 -6.06
CA ASN A 80 2.12 17.94 -5.83
C ASN A 80 3.48 18.58 -6.18
N SER A 81 4.49 17.78 -6.56
CA SER A 81 5.80 18.30 -6.92
C SER A 81 5.76 19.00 -8.29
N PRO A 82 6.27 20.24 -8.42
CA PRO A 82 6.37 20.93 -9.71
C PRO A 82 7.37 20.26 -10.66
N TYR A 83 8.15 19.30 -10.16
CA TYR A 83 9.15 18.56 -10.91
C TYR A 83 8.64 17.23 -11.46
N ILE A 84 7.37 16.88 -11.25
CA ILE A 84 6.69 15.77 -11.94
C ILE A 84 5.96 16.32 -13.16
N LYS A 85 6.15 15.67 -14.32
CA LYS A 85 5.52 16.09 -15.56
C LYS A 85 4.05 15.62 -15.63
N PRO A 86 3.19 16.36 -16.34
CA PRO A 86 1.80 15.96 -16.58
C PRO A 86 1.61 14.49 -17.01
N ASP A 87 2.43 14.02 -17.95
CA ASP A 87 2.34 12.68 -18.52
C ASP A 87 2.86 11.58 -17.57
N GLU A 88 3.62 11.96 -16.55
CA GLU A 88 4.11 11.04 -15.52
C GLU A 88 3.08 10.80 -14.42
N ILE A 89 2.19 11.75 -14.16
CA ILE A 89 1.13 11.65 -13.12
C ILE A 89 0.35 10.34 -13.29
N ASN A 90 -0.17 10.08 -14.50
CA ASN A 90 -0.95 8.87 -14.77
C ASN A 90 -0.13 7.58 -14.56
N ARG A 91 1.16 7.59 -14.91
CA ARG A 91 2.04 6.43 -14.74
C ARG A 91 2.35 6.19 -13.26
N VAL A 92 2.57 7.26 -12.51
CA VAL A 92 2.80 7.22 -11.06
C VAL A 92 1.56 6.64 -10.40
N THR A 93 0.39 7.26 -10.61
CA THR A 93 -0.87 6.83 -9.97
C THR A 93 -1.21 5.39 -10.31
N ALA A 94 -1.17 4.98 -11.58
CA ALA A 94 -1.46 3.61 -11.99
C ALA A 94 -0.51 2.59 -11.33
N SER A 95 0.77 2.95 -11.15
CA SER A 95 1.75 2.05 -10.52
C SER A 95 1.53 1.83 -9.02
N PHE A 96 0.89 2.79 -8.33
CA PHE A 96 0.50 2.63 -6.93
C PHE A 96 -0.87 1.98 -6.80
N GLU A 97 -1.82 2.29 -7.68
CA GLU A 97 -3.14 1.66 -7.76
C GLU A 97 -3.02 0.14 -7.92
N GLU A 98 -2.16 -0.34 -8.83
CA GLU A 98 -1.91 -1.78 -9.01
C GLU A 98 -1.46 -2.47 -7.72
N ILE A 99 -0.65 -1.80 -6.89
CA ILE A 99 -0.21 -2.37 -5.62
C ILE A 99 -1.35 -2.41 -4.62
N ILE A 100 -2.16 -1.35 -4.54
CA ILE A 100 -3.33 -1.27 -3.66
C ILE A 100 -4.34 -2.36 -4.00
N ASP A 101 -4.64 -2.55 -5.28
CA ASP A 101 -5.58 -3.57 -5.75
C ASP A 101 -5.13 -4.98 -5.33
N ARG A 102 -3.86 -5.34 -5.58
CA ARG A 102 -3.31 -6.64 -5.14
C ARG A 102 -3.32 -6.80 -3.61
N SER A 103 -3.14 -5.70 -2.88
CA SER A 103 -3.20 -5.68 -1.42
C SER A 103 -4.62 -5.94 -0.91
N MET A 104 -5.63 -5.31 -1.52
CA MET A 104 -7.04 -5.53 -1.21
C MET A 104 -7.48 -6.96 -1.52
N GLU A 105 -7.08 -7.50 -2.68
CA GLU A 105 -7.35 -8.90 -3.03
C GLU A 105 -6.77 -9.88 -1.99
N SER A 106 -5.58 -9.59 -1.48
CA SER A 106 -4.94 -10.39 -0.43
C SER A 106 -5.73 -10.35 0.88
N VAL A 107 -6.19 -9.16 1.29
CA VAL A 107 -7.03 -8.97 2.49
C VAL A 107 -8.37 -9.70 2.35
N ASP A 108 -9.04 -9.56 1.21
CA ASP A 108 -10.33 -10.22 0.95
C ASP A 108 -10.21 -11.74 0.95
N TYR A 109 -9.16 -12.28 0.31
CA TYR A 109 -8.93 -13.72 0.29
C TYR A 109 -8.63 -14.28 1.68
N VAL A 110 -7.80 -13.60 2.46
CA VAL A 110 -7.51 -14.01 3.84
C VAL A 110 -8.73 -13.89 4.73
N ASN A 111 -9.55 -12.84 4.55
CA ASN A 111 -10.81 -12.72 5.25
C ASN A 111 -11.76 -13.89 4.94
N LYS A 112 -11.86 -14.31 3.68
CA LYS A 112 -12.63 -15.50 3.28
C LYS A 112 -12.10 -16.79 3.93
N ILE A 113 -10.79 -16.97 4.00
CA ILE A 113 -10.17 -18.11 4.69
C ILE A 113 -10.58 -18.17 6.16
N LEU A 114 -10.60 -17.03 6.85
CA LEU A 114 -10.91 -16.95 8.28
C LEU A 114 -12.41 -17.01 8.60
N THR A 115 -13.28 -16.63 7.66
CA THR A 115 -14.74 -16.50 7.89
C THR A 115 -15.58 -17.57 7.23
N SER A 116 -15.14 -18.22 6.15
CA SER A 116 -15.82 -19.41 5.64
C SER A 116 -15.74 -20.51 6.69
N ASP A 117 -16.86 -21.24 6.95
CA ASP A 117 -17.10 -22.28 7.98
C ASP A 117 -15.94 -23.27 8.21
N TYR A 118 -14.81 -22.75 8.70
CA TYR A 118 -13.58 -23.40 9.09
C TYR A 118 -13.15 -24.58 8.20
N LEU A 119 -12.74 -24.22 6.98
CA LEU A 119 -11.74 -24.91 6.16
C LEU A 119 -12.11 -26.18 5.41
N LYS A 120 -12.24 -26.03 4.10
CA LYS A 120 -12.03 -27.14 3.16
C LYS A 120 -10.55 -27.55 3.03
N MET A 121 -9.62 -26.84 3.69
CA MET A 121 -8.17 -27.07 3.64
C MET A 121 -7.63 -27.49 5.02
N SER A 122 -6.59 -28.31 5.06
CA SER A 122 -5.94 -28.69 6.32
C SER A 122 -5.30 -27.50 7.04
N ASP A 123 -5.05 -27.63 8.34
CA ASP A 123 -4.33 -26.62 9.13
C ASP A 123 -2.94 -26.31 8.54
N ALA A 124 -2.26 -27.32 8.00
CA ALA A 124 -0.95 -27.15 7.36
C ALA A 124 -1.05 -26.35 6.06
N GLU A 125 -1.97 -26.73 5.16
CA GLU A 125 -2.19 -26.01 3.90
C GLU A 125 -2.56 -24.54 4.15
N ARG A 126 -3.41 -24.28 5.14
CA ARG A 126 -3.75 -22.90 5.48
C ARG A 126 -2.58 -22.12 6.05
N ALA A 127 -1.78 -22.73 6.94
CA ALA A 127 -0.60 -22.08 7.46
C ALA A 127 0.35 -21.67 6.32
N THR A 128 0.56 -22.56 5.35
CA THR A 128 1.35 -22.25 4.15
C THR A 128 0.76 -21.09 3.35
N VAL A 129 -0.55 -21.13 3.06
CA VAL A 129 -1.22 -20.06 2.29
C VAL A 129 -1.15 -18.72 3.03
N LEU A 130 -1.49 -18.68 4.31
CA LEU A 130 -1.42 -17.44 5.10
C LEU A 130 0.01 -16.89 5.19
N LYS A 131 1.00 -17.78 5.27
CA LYS A 131 2.41 -17.38 5.26
C LYS A 131 2.84 -16.82 3.90
N ASP A 132 2.35 -17.38 2.81
CA ASP A 132 2.60 -16.86 1.46
C ASP A 132 2.03 -15.44 1.30
N TYR A 133 0.81 -15.20 1.79
CA TYR A 133 0.22 -13.85 1.80
C TYR A 133 0.96 -12.88 2.73
N GLU A 134 1.47 -13.32 3.89
CA GLU A 134 2.39 -12.50 4.71
C GLU A 134 3.63 -12.11 3.89
N THR A 135 4.27 -13.06 3.20
CA THR A 135 5.45 -12.80 2.37
C THR A 135 5.14 -11.81 1.24
N ARG A 136 4.08 -12.04 0.47
CA ARG A 136 3.64 -11.12 -0.59
C ARG A 136 3.35 -9.73 -0.05
N SER A 137 2.77 -9.61 1.14
CA SER A 137 2.52 -8.31 1.76
C SER A 137 3.83 -7.56 2.10
N ASN A 138 4.88 -8.28 2.53
CA ASN A 138 6.21 -7.68 2.73
C ASN A 138 6.82 -7.20 1.40
N GLU A 139 6.67 -7.99 0.33
CA GLU A 139 7.16 -7.65 -1.01
C GLU A 139 6.47 -6.40 -1.55
N MET A 140 5.14 -6.29 -1.39
CA MET A 140 4.39 -5.10 -1.78
C MET A 140 4.85 -3.84 -1.01
N VAL A 141 5.09 -3.96 0.29
CA VAL A 141 5.67 -2.87 1.09
C VAL A 141 7.02 -2.43 0.53
N ALA A 142 7.92 -3.38 0.25
CA ALA A 142 9.23 -3.07 -0.33
C ALA A 142 9.11 -2.47 -1.74
N GLU A 143 8.12 -2.89 -2.52
CA GLU A 143 7.84 -2.32 -3.83
C GLU A 143 7.40 -0.85 -3.72
N VAL A 144 6.45 -0.51 -2.84
CA VAL A 144 6.02 0.87 -2.59
C VAL A 144 7.20 1.73 -2.18
N GLN A 145 8.00 1.28 -1.19
CA GLN A 145 9.17 2.02 -0.71
C GLN A 145 10.17 2.30 -1.84
N ASN A 146 10.43 1.32 -2.71
CA ASN A 146 11.34 1.49 -3.84
C ASN A 146 10.79 2.45 -4.90
N LYS A 147 9.48 2.37 -5.22
CA LYS A 147 8.85 3.30 -6.16
C LYS A 147 8.85 4.73 -5.61
N THR A 148 8.46 4.92 -4.34
CA THR A 148 8.53 6.22 -3.65
C THR A 148 9.93 6.80 -3.74
N ARG A 149 10.95 6.03 -3.33
CA ARG A 149 12.35 6.48 -3.35
C ARG A 149 12.78 6.92 -4.75
N ARG A 150 12.46 6.13 -5.78
CA ARG A 150 12.79 6.46 -7.17
C ARG A 150 12.18 7.79 -7.62
N TYR A 151 10.92 8.06 -7.29
CA TYR A 151 10.29 9.33 -7.65
C TYR A 151 10.87 10.51 -6.86
N LYS A 152 11.19 10.32 -5.57
CA LYS A 152 11.89 11.34 -4.76
C LYS A 152 13.27 11.68 -5.32
N GLU A 153 14.01 10.68 -5.80
CA GLU A 153 15.30 10.87 -6.48
C GLU A 153 15.15 11.66 -7.80
N ILE A 154 14.14 11.33 -8.62
CA ILE A 154 13.84 12.05 -9.88
C ILE A 154 13.50 13.52 -9.61
N ILE A 155 12.63 13.77 -8.63
CA ILE A 155 12.25 15.13 -8.22
C ILE A 155 13.48 15.91 -7.76
N SER A 156 14.31 15.32 -6.92
CA SER A 156 15.52 15.96 -6.39
C SER A 156 16.52 16.30 -7.50
N PHE A 157 16.72 15.38 -8.44
CA PHE A 157 17.60 15.60 -9.59
C PHE A 157 17.11 16.76 -10.47
N ARG A 158 15.81 16.79 -10.79
CA ARG A 158 15.21 17.87 -11.60
C ARG A 158 15.26 19.21 -10.90
N LYS A 159 15.02 19.24 -9.58
CA LYS A 159 15.20 20.44 -8.75
C LYS A 159 16.63 20.97 -8.80
N MET A 160 17.62 20.07 -8.77
CA MET A 160 19.03 20.46 -8.89
C MET A 160 19.35 21.05 -10.27
N GLN A 161 18.85 20.43 -11.35
CA GLN A 161 19.01 20.94 -12.71
C GLN A 161 18.40 22.34 -12.88
N ASP A 162 17.19 22.53 -12.37
CA ASP A 162 16.49 23.81 -12.39
C ASP A 162 17.28 24.91 -11.65
N HIS A 163 17.80 24.58 -10.46
CA HIS A 163 18.69 25.49 -9.72
C HIS A 163 19.97 25.85 -10.48
N ILE A 164 20.60 24.90 -11.20
CA ILE A 164 21.81 25.17 -11.99
C ILE A 164 21.50 26.05 -13.20
N ASN A 165 20.41 25.73 -13.92
CA ASN A 165 20.02 26.42 -15.15
C ASN A 165 19.55 27.86 -14.91
N ASN A 166 18.94 28.13 -13.75
CA ASN A 166 18.44 29.45 -13.36
C ASN A 166 19.39 30.23 -12.45
N ARG A 167 20.68 29.84 -12.34
CA ARG A 167 21.67 30.68 -11.67
C ARG A 167 21.80 32.01 -12.43
N PRO A 168 21.63 33.17 -11.77
CA PRO A 168 21.96 34.43 -12.41
C PRO A 168 23.43 34.38 -12.82
N LEU A 169 23.73 34.77 -14.06
CA LEU A 169 25.07 35.03 -14.54
C LEU A 169 25.60 36.28 -13.81
N SER A 170 25.88 36.18 -12.51
CA SER A 170 26.59 37.21 -11.78
C SER A 170 28.09 37.03 -12.05
N GLY A 171 28.56 37.58 -13.17
CA GLY A 171 29.99 37.68 -13.46
C GLY A 171 30.36 37.49 -14.92
N ILE A 172 29.90 38.39 -15.81
CA ILE A 172 30.70 38.95 -16.92
C ILE A 172 30.33 40.42 -17.03
#